data_AF-A0A5B1BX42-F1
#
_entry.id   AF-A0A5B1BX42-F1
#
_cell.length_a   1.000
_cell.length_b   1.000
_cell.length_c   1.000
_cell.angle_alpha   90.00
_cell.angle_beta   90.00
_cell.angle_gamma   90.00
#
_symmetry.space_group_name_H-M   'P 1'
#
loop_
_entity.id
_entity.type
_entity.pdbx_description
1 polymer ?
#
loop_
_entity_poly.entity_id
_entity_poly.type
_entity_poly.pdbx_seq_one_letter_code
_entity_poly.pdbx_strand_id
1 'polypeptide(L)'
;MDKESQRELDALIKEYDSFVKESLASQLGLRNKYLRSDNGSIYVRKLLHPSLPPCFCISSIEFSEHMRGKGIMTGFLDHVENNLSKYAGVEFECIHNQELVKHLEKRGYTWSPYRAEYLKDLEHHLYKAKA
;
A
#
# COMPACT_ATOMS: atom_id res chain seq x y z
N MET A 1 -5.04 20.01 -0.51
CA MET A 1 -5.59 19.18 -1.60
C MET A 1 -6.93 19.77 -2.03
N ASP A 2 -7.25 19.78 -3.32
CA ASP A 2 -8.55 20.29 -3.81
C ASP A 2 -9.70 19.30 -3.56
N LYS A 3 -10.95 19.73 -3.79
CA LYS A 3 -12.15 18.93 -3.51
C LYS A 3 -12.25 17.65 -4.34
N GLU A 4 -11.80 17.69 -5.58
CA GLU A 4 -11.83 16.54 -6.48
C GLU A 4 -10.84 15.48 -5.99
N SER A 5 -9.62 15.89 -5.70
CA SER A 5 -8.56 15.03 -5.17
C SER A 5 -8.89 14.46 -3.80
N GLN A 6 -9.58 15.24 -2.95
CA GLN A 6 -10.09 14.72 -1.68
C GLN A 6 -11.10 13.59 -1.89
N ARG A 7 -12.02 13.72 -2.85
CA ARG A 7 -12.98 12.65 -3.16
C ARG A 7 -12.30 11.37 -3.66
N GLU A 8 -11.28 11.50 -4.51
CA GLU A 8 -10.50 10.36 -4.97
C GLU A 8 -9.79 9.66 -3.81
N LEU A 9 -9.17 10.44 -2.91
CA LEU A 9 -8.56 9.90 -1.70
C LEU A 9 -9.58 9.19 -0.80
N ASP A 10 -10.72 9.81 -0.54
CA ASP A 10 -11.78 9.24 0.31
C ASP A 10 -12.32 7.92 -0.26
N ALA A 11 -12.46 7.83 -1.58
CA ALA A 11 -12.87 6.61 -2.27
C ALA A 11 -11.84 5.48 -2.08
N LEU A 12 -10.56 5.76 -2.28
CA LEU A 12 -9.48 4.78 -2.09
C LEU A 12 -9.37 4.32 -0.63
N ILE A 13 -9.49 5.25 0.33
CA ILE A 13 -9.48 4.93 1.76
C ILE A 13 -10.65 4.02 2.13
N LYS A 14 -11.86 4.33 1.67
CA LYS A 14 -13.04 3.50 1.92
C LYS A 14 -12.87 2.08 1.37
N GLU A 15 -12.36 1.97 0.15
CA GLU A 15 -12.07 0.68 -0.49
C GLU A 15 -11.01 -0.11 0.28
N TYR A 16 -9.96 0.58 0.77
CA TYR A 16 -8.87 -0.01 1.54
C TYR A 16 -9.34 -0.53 2.89
N ASP A 17 -10.08 0.27 3.65
CA ASP A 17 -10.59 -0.11 4.97
C ASP A 17 -11.53 -1.31 4.87
N SER A 18 -12.38 -1.33 3.85
CA SER A 18 -13.25 -2.48 3.54
C SER A 18 -12.42 -3.74 3.25
N PHE A 19 -11.41 -3.61 2.39
CA PHE A 19 -10.51 -4.71 2.05
C PHE A 19 -9.75 -5.23 3.29
N VAL A 20 -9.17 -4.36 4.11
CA VAL A 20 -8.44 -4.76 5.32
C VAL A 20 -9.36 -5.49 6.28
N LYS A 21 -10.56 -4.97 6.52
CA LYS A 21 -11.54 -5.60 7.41
C LYS A 21 -11.90 -7.01 6.94
N GLU A 22 -12.22 -7.19 5.67
CA GLU A 22 -12.59 -8.49 5.10
C GLU A 22 -11.39 -9.45 5.05
N SER A 23 -10.22 -8.94 4.69
CA SER A 23 -8.97 -9.69 4.65
C SER A 23 -8.59 -10.25 6.02
N LEU A 24 -8.88 -9.52 7.10
CA LEU A 24 -8.56 -9.92 8.47
C LEU A 24 -9.64 -10.78 9.12
N ALA A 25 -10.88 -10.77 8.62
CA ALA A 25 -11.99 -11.51 9.20
C ALA A 25 -11.82 -13.04 9.17
N SER A 26 -11.02 -13.58 8.24
CA SER A 26 -10.66 -15.00 8.23
C SER A 26 -9.32 -15.26 7.54
N GLN A 27 -8.74 -16.44 7.75
CA GLN A 27 -7.53 -16.86 7.04
C GLN A 27 -7.75 -16.99 5.52
N LEU A 28 -8.97 -17.33 5.09
CA LEU A 28 -9.39 -17.42 3.69
C LEU A 28 -10.05 -16.14 3.16
N GLY A 29 -10.00 -15.03 3.92
CA GLY A 29 -10.54 -13.75 3.51
C GLY A 29 -9.89 -13.22 2.23
N LEU A 30 -10.40 -12.09 1.72
CA LEU A 30 -9.87 -11.47 0.51
C LEU A 30 -8.34 -11.39 0.54
N ARG A 31 -7.71 -11.90 -0.52
CA ARG A 31 -6.25 -11.93 -0.63
C ARG A 31 -5.70 -10.75 -1.40
N ASN A 32 -6.51 -10.14 -2.26
CA ASN A 32 -6.12 -8.99 -3.04
C ASN A 32 -7.34 -8.22 -3.52
N LYS A 33 -7.12 -6.96 -3.91
CA LYS A 33 -8.14 -6.07 -4.43
C LYS A 33 -7.50 -4.95 -5.25
N TYR A 34 -8.17 -4.56 -6.33
CA TYR A 34 -7.99 -3.23 -6.92
C TYR A 34 -8.88 -2.25 -6.18
N LEU A 35 -8.29 -1.35 -5.41
CA LEU A 35 -8.97 -0.17 -4.88
C LEU A 35 -9.22 0.76 -6.05
N ARG A 36 -10.44 1.28 -6.19
CA ARG A 36 -10.82 2.12 -7.33
C ARG A 36 -11.39 3.44 -6.87
N SER A 37 -11.01 4.48 -7.59
CA SER A 37 -11.66 5.77 -7.63
C SER A 37 -11.92 6.13 -9.11
N ASP A 38 -12.56 7.27 -9.39
CA ASP A 38 -12.94 7.61 -10.77
C ASP A 38 -11.71 7.80 -11.67
N ASN A 39 -10.60 8.28 -11.09
CA ASN A 39 -9.38 8.64 -11.81
C ASN A 39 -8.13 7.90 -11.32
N GLY A 40 -8.29 6.82 -10.58
CA GLY A 40 -7.15 6.08 -10.06
C GLY A 40 -7.46 4.67 -9.59
N SER A 41 -6.41 3.87 -9.50
CA SER A 41 -6.47 2.56 -8.89
C SER A 41 -5.19 2.21 -8.15
N ILE A 42 -5.34 1.41 -7.10
CA ILE A 42 -4.22 0.86 -6.33
C ILE A 42 -4.47 -0.64 -6.19
N TYR A 43 -3.51 -1.46 -6.63
CA TYR A 43 -3.57 -2.90 -6.41
C TYR A 43 -2.90 -3.26 -5.10
N VAL A 44 -3.65 -3.90 -4.20
CA VAL A 44 -3.21 -4.30 -2.87
C VAL A 44 -3.45 -5.78 -2.66
N ARG A 45 -2.52 -6.45 -1.98
CA ARG A 45 -2.64 -7.86 -1.58
C ARG A 45 -2.25 -8.07 -0.12
N LYS A 46 -2.90 -9.04 0.51
CA LYS A 46 -2.53 -9.57 1.83
C LYS A 46 -1.38 -10.55 1.64
N LEU A 47 -0.26 -10.30 2.29
CA LEU A 47 0.85 -11.25 2.41
C LEU A 47 0.51 -12.30 3.46
N LEU A 48 0.63 -13.56 3.07
CA LEU A 48 0.44 -14.70 3.95
C LEU A 48 1.81 -15.20 4.39
N HIS A 49 2.04 -15.19 5.71
CA HIS A 49 3.23 -15.78 6.31
C HIS A 49 2.79 -16.68 7.48
N PRO A 50 3.36 -17.89 7.62
CA PRO A 50 2.91 -18.84 8.64
C PRO A 50 3.14 -18.35 10.08
N SER A 51 4.18 -17.56 10.30
CA SER A 51 4.60 -17.12 11.64
C SER A 51 4.60 -15.61 11.86
N LEU A 52 4.27 -14.82 10.83
CA LEU A 52 4.25 -13.35 10.96
C LEU A 52 2.81 -12.84 10.86
N PRO A 53 2.46 -11.76 11.57
CA PRO A 53 1.12 -11.21 11.46
C PRO A 53 0.86 -10.71 10.03
N PRO A 54 -0.42 -10.55 9.64
CA PRO A 54 -0.80 -10.09 8.32
C PRO A 54 -0.09 -8.80 7.94
N CYS A 55 0.46 -8.75 6.74
CA CYS A 55 1.03 -7.54 6.14
C CYS A 55 0.33 -7.31 4.79
N PHE A 56 0.19 -6.05 4.37
CA PHE A 56 -0.39 -5.73 3.08
C PHE A 56 0.68 -5.21 2.14
N CYS A 57 0.60 -5.52 0.85
CA CYS A 57 1.57 -5.11 -0.15
C CYS A 57 0.86 -4.38 -1.28
N ILE A 58 1.33 -3.18 -1.59
CA ILE A 58 0.89 -2.35 -2.70
C ILE A 58 1.84 -2.61 -3.87
N SER A 59 1.30 -3.06 -5.00
CA SER A 59 2.12 -3.53 -6.14
C SER A 59 1.83 -2.81 -7.45
N SER A 60 0.75 -2.04 -7.53
CA SER A 60 0.51 -1.10 -8.63
C SER A 60 -0.25 0.12 -8.13
N ILE A 61 0.08 1.28 -8.70
CA ILE A 61 -0.52 2.58 -8.40
C ILE A 61 -0.65 3.33 -9.71
N GLU A 62 -1.88 3.64 -10.08
CA GLU A 62 -2.19 4.32 -11.33
C GLU A 62 -3.14 5.49 -11.07
N PHE A 63 -2.78 6.66 -11.57
CA PHE A 63 -3.63 7.85 -11.54
C PHE A 63 -3.64 8.51 -12.92
N SER A 64 -4.80 9.00 -13.33
CA SER A 64 -4.96 9.89 -14.49
C SER A 64 -4.01 11.07 -14.38
N GLU A 65 -3.48 11.55 -15.51
CA GLU A 65 -2.43 12.59 -15.52
C GLU A 65 -2.82 13.85 -14.75
N HIS A 66 -4.07 14.30 -14.92
CA HIS A 66 -4.60 15.47 -14.23
C HIS A 66 -4.77 15.29 -12.71
N MET A 67 -4.66 14.07 -12.18
CA MET A 67 -4.72 13.79 -10.74
C MET A 67 -3.34 13.62 -10.09
N ARG A 68 -2.28 13.49 -10.88
CA ARG A 68 -0.91 13.34 -10.37
C ARG A 68 -0.43 14.63 -9.71
N GLY A 69 0.40 14.50 -8.68
CA GLY A 69 0.95 15.65 -7.94
C GLY A 69 -0.02 16.37 -7.00
N LYS A 70 -1.27 15.90 -6.88
CA LYS A 70 -2.30 16.52 -6.03
C LYS A 70 -2.31 16.05 -4.57
N GLY A 71 -1.35 15.20 -4.18
CA GLY A 71 -1.19 14.72 -2.80
C GLY A 71 -1.99 13.47 -2.42
N ILE A 72 -2.71 12.85 -3.36
CA ILE A 72 -3.56 11.67 -3.09
C ILE A 72 -2.73 10.52 -2.52
N MET A 73 -1.60 10.18 -3.15
CA MET A 73 -0.74 9.10 -2.67
C MET A 73 -0.20 9.38 -1.27
N THR A 74 0.20 10.62 -1.00
CA THR A 74 0.68 11.03 0.33
C THR A 74 -0.43 10.89 1.37
N GLY A 75 -1.64 11.39 1.08
CA GLY A 75 -2.77 11.23 2.00
C GLY A 75 -3.19 9.77 2.20
N PHE A 76 -3.06 8.94 1.16
CA PHE A 76 -3.33 7.50 1.27
C PHE A 76 -2.31 6.82 2.18
N LEU A 77 -1.02 7.14 2.02
CA LEU A 77 0.04 6.68 2.93
C LEU A 77 -0.19 7.14 4.36
N ASP A 78 -0.54 8.41 4.57
CA ASP A 78 -0.85 8.94 5.90
C ASP A 78 -1.98 8.15 6.57
N HIS A 79 -3.05 7.79 5.83
CA HIS A 79 -4.13 6.95 6.35
C HIS A 79 -3.65 5.56 6.72
N VAL A 80 -2.91 4.91 5.83
CA VAL A 80 -2.36 3.56 6.03
C VAL A 80 -1.46 3.52 7.28
N GLU A 81 -0.52 4.45 7.37
CA GLU A 81 0.46 4.54 8.46
C GLU A 81 -0.20 4.80 9.81
N ASN A 82 -1.25 5.62 9.85
CA ASN A 82 -2.02 5.86 11.08
C ASN A 82 -2.84 4.64 11.54
N ASN A 83 -2.95 3.59 10.72
CA ASN A 83 -3.73 2.39 11.01
C ASN A 83 -2.88 1.11 11.18
N LEU A 84 -1.55 1.23 11.31
CA LEU A 84 -0.63 0.09 11.45
C LEU A 84 -0.84 -0.73 12.73
N SER A 85 -1.61 -0.25 13.71
CA SER A 85 -1.97 -1.08 14.88
C SER A 85 -2.83 -2.30 14.53
N LYS A 86 -3.44 -2.33 13.33
CA LYS A 86 -4.35 -3.41 12.88
C LYS A 86 -3.63 -4.57 12.16
N TYR A 87 -2.38 -4.39 11.72
CA TYR A 87 -1.64 -5.36 10.91
C TYR A 87 -0.13 -5.05 10.96
N ALA A 88 0.73 -6.01 10.64
CA ALA A 88 2.17 -5.90 10.88
C ALA A 88 2.93 -4.83 10.07
N GLY A 89 2.30 -4.29 9.03
CA GLY A 89 2.87 -3.26 8.17
C GLY A 89 2.22 -3.18 6.79
N VAL A 90 2.64 -2.19 6.03
CA VAL A 90 2.43 -2.12 4.58
C VAL A 90 3.77 -2.14 3.85
N GLU A 91 3.77 -2.91 2.77
CA GLU A 91 4.87 -3.09 1.84
C GLU A 91 4.58 -2.49 0.48
N PHE A 92 5.65 -2.20 -0.25
CA PHE A 92 5.60 -1.90 -1.67
C PHE A 92 6.46 -2.89 -2.45
N GLU A 93 6.01 -3.29 -3.64
CA GLU A 93 6.81 -4.07 -4.59
C GLU A 93 6.74 -3.45 -6.00
N CYS A 94 7.65 -3.88 -6.88
CA CYS A 94 7.68 -3.49 -8.30
C CYS A 94 7.66 -1.96 -8.52
N ILE A 95 8.32 -1.20 -7.65
CA ILE A 95 8.39 0.26 -7.79
C ILE A 95 9.36 0.62 -8.92
N HIS A 96 8.82 1.03 -10.06
CA HIS A 96 9.60 1.54 -11.19
C HIS A 96 9.83 3.07 -11.13
N ASN A 97 9.15 3.76 -10.22
CA ASN A 97 9.26 5.20 -10.03
C ASN A 97 10.27 5.53 -8.91
N GLN A 98 11.47 6.00 -9.30
CA GLN A 98 12.53 6.35 -8.36
C GLN A 98 12.18 7.52 -7.42
N GLU A 99 11.30 8.42 -7.82
CA GLU A 99 10.82 9.48 -6.93
C GLU A 99 9.89 8.95 -5.85
N LEU A 100 9.09 7.91 -6.16
CA LEU A 100 8.31 7.20 -5.15
C LEU A 100 9.21 6.46 -4.16
N VAL A 101 10.30 5.84 -4.63
CA VAL A 101 11.30 5.22 -3.76
C VAL A 101 11.84 6.23 -2.74
N LYS A 102 12.39 7.36 -3.21
CA LYS A 102 12.90 8.43 -2.34
C LYS A 102 11.84 8.95 -1.38
N HIS A 103 10.58 9.04 -1.83
CA HIS A 103 9.48 9.47 -0.98
C HIS A 103 9.22 8.48 0.17
N LEU A 104 9.19 7.17 -0.12
CA LEU A 104 9.01 6.14 0.89
C LEU A 104 10.21 6.09 1.87
N GLU A 105 11.44 6.18 1.38
CA GLU A 105 12.64 6.23 2.24
C GLU A 105 12.61 7.42 3.22
N LYS A 106 12.21 8.61 2.73
CA LYS A 106 12.04 9.80 3.60
C LYS A 106 10.97 9.61 4.67
N ARG A 107 9.98 8.75 4.41
CA ARG A 107 8.93 8.37 5.37
C ARG A 107 9.38 7.23 6.31
N GLY A 108 10.64 6.80 6.22
CA GLY A 108 11.20 5.77 7.10
C GLY A 108 10.90 4.34 6.65
N TYR A 109 10.44 4.15 5.41
CA TYR A 109 10.30 2.82 4.87
C TYR A 109 11.68 2.19 4.61
N THR A 110 11.80 0.92 4.97
CA THR A 110 13.07 0.16 4.85
C THR A 110 12.84 -1.22 4.27
N TRP A 111 13.92 -1.95 3.97
CA TRP A 111 13.85 -3.29 3.41
C TRP A 111 12.95 -4.25 4.23
N SER A 112 12.07 -5.01 3.54
CA SER A 112 11.12 -5.91 4.22
C SER A 112 11.66 -7.33 4.44
N PRO A 113 11.53 -7.86 5.68
CA PRO A 113 11.90 -9.25 5.98
C PRO A 113 10.91 -10.30 5.48
N TYR A 114 9.66 -9.94 5.12
CA TYR A 114 8.64 -10.93 4.68
C TYR A 114 9.01 -11.67 3.39
N ARG A 115 9.98 -11.15 2.64
CA ARG A 115 10.45 -11.72 1.38
C ARG A 115 11.96 -11.98 1.35
N ALA A 116 12.62 -11.80 2.50
CA ALA A 116 14.04 -12.05 2.72
C ALA A 116 14.52 -13.43 2.27
N GLU A 117 13.69 -14.45 2.47
CA GLU A 117 14.04 -15.83 2.15
C GLU A 117 13.75 -16.21 0.69
N TYR A 118 12.80 -15.52 0.04
CA TYR A 118 12.31 -15.87 -1.31
C TYR A 118 12.88 -14.99 -2.42
N LEU A 119 13.43 -13.81 -2.10
CA LEU A 119 13.87 -12.81 -3.08
C LEU A 119 15.36 -12.44 -2.96
N LYS A 120 16.21 -13.31 -2.37
CA LYS A 120 17.66 -13.05 -2.25
C LYS A 120 18.33 -12.69 -3.59
N ASP A 121 17.74 -13.13 -4.70
CA ASP A 121 18.28 -12.98 -6.05
C ASP A 121 17.51 -11.95 -6.92
N LEU A 122 16.52 -11.23 -6.37
CA LEU A 122 15.72 -10.25 -7.12
C LEU A 122 16.02 -8.82 -6.64
N GLU A 123 16.72 -8.05 -7.49
CA GLU A 123 17.20 -6.67 -7.26
C GLU A 123 16.10 -5.59 -7.06
N HIS A 124 14.84 -5.95 -6.83
CA HIS A 124 13.75 -4.98 -6.80
C HIS A 124 13.18 -4.76 -5.39
N HIS A 125 13.68 -3.67 -4.83
CA HIS A 125 13.21 -2.79 -3.76
C HIS A 125 11.91 -3.18 -3.02
N LEU A 126 12.06 -3.41 -1.71
CA LEU A 126 10.99 -3.69 -0.76
C LEU A 126 11.01 -2.63 0.34
N TYR A 127 9.86 -2.10 0.73
CA TYR A 127 9.75 -0.98 1.67
C TYR A 127 8.66 -1.27 2.68
N LYS A 128 8.99 -1.43 3.96
CA LYS A 128 8.07 -1.61 5.10
C LYS A 128 8.01 -0.34 5.95
N ALA A 129 6.81 0.13 6.29
CA ALA A 129 6.61 1.22 7.26
C ALA A 129 7.08 0.81 8.67
N LYS A 130 7.78 1.71 9.36
CA LYS A 130 8.24 1.49 10.74
C LYS A 130 7.03 1.49 11.69
N ALA A 131 6.94 0.46 12.54
CA ALA A 131 6.00 0.40 13.65
C ALA A 131 6.46 1.28 14.83
#